data_AF-A0A6P8LUR4-F1
#
_entry.id   AF-A0A6P8LUR4-F1
#
_cell.length_a   1.000
_cell.length_b   1.000
_cell.length_c   1.000
_cell.angle_alpha   90.00
_cell.angle_beta   90.00
_cell.angle_gamma   90.00
#
_symmetry.space_group_name_H-M   'P 1'
#
loop_
_entity.id
_entity.type
_entity.pdbx_description
1 polymer ?
#
loop_
_entity_poly.entity_id
_entity_poly.type
_entity_poly.pdbx_seq_one_letter_code
_entity_poly.pdbx_strand_id
1 'polypeptide(L)'
;MKSKMNWKVLVVGFLMTLALVDVCVGNNGTWDKVREKKARIVKKLKKDIRKLKKQEGAVKLVGGENGGHEGRYWMDNVYCDGSENELSKCRFDGWGASDCEGGEAAGVICAREQQDEEDEGTAKGKLKRKSGKRRIKDIHQQGVAIRLAGGRVHNEGRVEIKLGNSDWGVVCGDSWSLFEAAVVCRQLGLGYASDAIQTNFFGGEKIPMTISGVQCHGDENNLIDCLHDELLDCPGSIQNVASVVCLREMPDLVFDHIELMRTAHLEDRQLYWLQCAMEENCVASQAYKIQKESENWHLETRRLLRFTARILNAGIADFRPSVPKHLWEWHMCHMHYHSMEVFATFDVLDLNGTRLAEGHKASFCLEDNQCLPGVEPRYKCANYGDQGISVNCSDIYKHNIDCQWVDITELPTGEYIFKVAVNPEFKVGEMSFDNNAAICRLLYTESFATVHSCVMGRPSSTNL
;
A
#
# COMPACT_ATOMS: atom_id res chain seq x y z
N MET A 1 15.11 -26.18 52.00
CA MET A 1 14.13 -25.39 52.79
C MET A 1 12.80 -25.38 52.06
N LYS A 2 11.70 -25.63 52.80
CA LYS A 2 10.32 -25.82 52.30
C LYS A 2 9.82 -24.63 51.46
N SER A 3 9.00 -24.86 50.43
CA SER A 3 7.53 -24.81 50.56
C SER A 3 6.76 -24.57 49.23
N LYS A 4 5.78 -25.46 48.99
CA LYS A 4 4.48 -25.31 48.28
C LYS A 4 4.41 -25.40 46.74
N MET A 5 4.04 -26.62 46.34
CA MET A 5 3.53 -27.07 45.04
C MET A 5 2.02 -26.76 44.93
N ASN A 6 1.55 -26.27 43.78
CA ASN A 6 0.17 -25.80 43.58
C ASN A 6 -0.64 -26.80 42.72
N TRP A 7 -1.76 -27.27 43.28
CA TRP A 7 -2.64 -28.35 42.79
C TRP A 7 -3.67 -27.85 41.78
N LYS A 8 -3.24 -27.38 40.60
CA LYS A 8 -4.17 -26.95 39.53
C LYS A 8 -3.91 -27.51 38.13
N VAL A 9 -2.90 -28.35 37.96
CA VAL A 9 -2.50 -28.85 36.62
C VAL A 9 -3.11 -30.22 36.26
N LEU A 10 -3.90 -30.85 37.14
CA LEU A 10 -4.39 -32.22 36.92
C LEU A 10 -5.92 -32.39 36.75
N VAL A 11 -6.69 -31.31 36.62
CA VAL A 11 -8.18 -31.40 36.48
C VAL A 11 -8.72 -30.96 35.12
N VAL A 12 -7.90 -30.31 34.28
CA VAL A 12 -8.36 -29.87 32.94
C VAL A 12 -8.28 -31.00 31.90
N GLY A 13 -7.49 -32.05 32.16
CA GLY A 13 -7.30 -33.19 31.27
C GLY A 13 -8.38 -34.29 31.33
N PHE A 14 -9.37 -34.20 32.22
CA PHE A 14 -10.34 -35.30 32.44
C PHE A 14 -11.82 -34.94 32.19
N LEU A 15 -12.11 -33.72 31.73
CA LEU A 15 -13.50 -33.28 31.43
C LEU A 15 -13.84 -33.22 29.93
N MET A 16 -12.86 -33.43 29.03
CA MET A 16 -13.11 -33.49 27.57
C MET A 16 -13.48 -34.89 27.06
N THR A 17 -13.45 -35.93 27.90
CA THR A 17 -13.79 -37.30 27.51
C THR A 17 -15.17 -37.78 28.01
N LEU A 18 -15.94 -36.94 28.70
CA LEU A 18 -17.30 -37.26 29.18
C LEU A 18 -18.42 -36.48 28.46
N ALA A 19 -18.13 -35.71 27.42
CA ALA A 19 -19.13 -35.00 26.61
C ALA A 19 -19.64 -35.80 25.39
N LEU A 20 -19.42 -37.12 25.36
CA LEU A 20 -19.91 -38.01 24.29
C LEU A 20 -20.91 -39.07 24.76
N VAL A 21 -21.32 -39.06 26.03
CA VAL A 21 -22.36 -39.96 26.54
C VAL A 21 -23.36 -39.17 27.37
N ASP A 22 -24.22 -38.41 26.70
CA ASP A 22 -25.58 -38.08 27.16
C ASP A 22 -26.42 -37.48 26.00
N VAL A 23 -26.25 -38.05 24.81
CA VAL A 23 -27.31 -38.04 23.78
C VAL A 23 -28.21 -39.22 24.10
N CYS A 24 -29.03 -39.10 25.14
CA CYS A 24 -30.29 -39.82 25.30
C CYS A 24 -30.97 -39.35 26.60
N VAL A 25 -32.27 -39.09 26.51
CA VAL A 25 -33.20 -38.66 27.57
C VAL A 25 -33.37 -37.15 27.70
N GLY A 26 -34.54 -36.71 27.24
CA GLY A 26 -34.88 -35.31 27.03
C GLY A 26 -35.07 -34.49 28.30
N ASN A 27 -34.89 -33.18 28.14
CA ASN A 27 -35.77 -32.21 28.78
C ASN A 27 -35.85 -30.94 27.93
N ASN A 28 -37.07 -30.55 27.55
CA ASN A 28 -37.38 -29.55 26.53
C ASN A 28 -37.13 -28.09 26.98
N GLY A 29 -36.35 -27.85 28.04
CA GLY A 29 -36.16 -26.54 28.68
C GLY A 29 -34.78 -25.89 28.48
N THR A 30 -33.83 -26.58 27.85
CA THR A 30 -32.46 -26.09 27.62
C THR A 30 -32.26 -25.45 26.24
N TRP A 31 -33.12 -25.76 25.26
CA TRP A 31 -33.01 -25.24 23.90
C TRP A 31 -33.42 -23.76 23.77
N ASP A 32 -34.43 -23.32 24.51
CA ASP A 32 -34.88 -21.92 24.45
C ASP A 32 -33.87 -20.94 25.05
N LYS A 33 -33.20 -21.32 26.13
CA LYS A 33 -32.15 -20.48 26.77
C LYS A 33 -30.91 -20.34 25.90
N VAL A 34 -30.52 -21.38 25.16
CA VAL A 34 -29.40 -21.33 24.20
C VAL A 34 -29.78 -20.49 22.97
N ARG A 35 -31.03 -20.61 22.49
CA ARG A 35 -31.56 -19.86 21.35
C ARG A 35 -31.72 -18.36 21.67
N GLU A 36 -32.15 -17.99 22.87
CA GLU A 36 -32.19 -16.60 23.34
C GLU A 36 -30.79 -15.98 23.49
N LYS A 37 -29.82 -16.73 24.02
CA LYS A 37 -28.45 -16.26 24.20
C LYS A 37 -27.77 -16.03 22.84
N LYS A 38 -27.97 -16.93 21.87
CA LYS A 38 -27.53 -16.74 20.47
C LYS A 38 -28.25 -15.57 19.80
N ALA A 39 -29.56 -15.41 19.99
CA ALA A 39 -30.33 -14.30 19.39
C ALA A 39 -29.91 -12.92 19.95
N ARG A 40 -29.55 -12.81 21.23
CA ARG A 40 -29.00 -11.60 21.84
C ARG A 40 -27.62 -11.26 21.27
N ILE A 41 -26.75 -12.26 21.09
CA ILE A 41 -25.42 -12.06 20.50
C ILE A 41 -25.54 -11.65 19.02
N VAL A 42 -26.42 -12.28 18.25
CA VAL A 42 -26.67 -11.91 16.84
C VAL A 42 -27.31 -10.53 16.71
N LYS A 43 -28.23 -10.14 17.60
CA LYS A 43 -28.77 -8.77 17.63
C LYS A 43 -27.71 -7.74 18.02
N LYS A 44 -26.81 -8.09 18.96
CA LYS A 44 -25.68 -7.24 19.35
C LYS A 44 -24.71 -7.06 18.18
N LEU A 45 -24.29 -8.15 17.53
CA LEU A 45 -23.46 -8.14 16.32
C LEU A 45 -24.11 -7.38 15.15
N LYS A 46 -25.41 -7.56 14.89
CA LYS A 46 -26.12 -6.80 13.84
C LYS A 46 -26.23 -5.30 14.17
N LYS A 47 -26.35 -4.95 15.46
CA LYS A 47 -26.35 -3.55 15.92
C LYS A 47 -24.96 -2.93 15.79
N ASP A 48 -23.91 -3.70 16.11
CA ASP A 48 -22.52 -3.28 16.01
C ASP A 48 -22.10 -3.14 14.53
N ILE A 49 -22.50 -4.07 13.65
CA ILE A 49 -22.30 -3.98 12.19
C ILE A 49 -23.08 -2.82 11.56
N ARG A 50 -24.31 -2.52 12.02
CA ARG A 50 -25.04 -1.30 11.61
C ARG A 50 -24.40 -0.02 12.13
N LYS A 51 -23.68 -0.08 13.24
CA LYS A 51 -22.90 1.04 13.80
C LYS A 51 -21.62 1.29 12.97
N LEU A 52 -20.98 0.22 12.49
CA LEU A 52 -19.81 0.27 11.61
C LEU A 52 -20.16 0.76 10.19
N LYS A 53 -21.31 0.34 9.62
CA LYS A 53 -21.80 0.82 8.31
C LYS A 53 -22.15 2.31 8.24
N LYS A 54 -22.15 3.03 9.37
CA LYS A 54 -22.50 4.46 9.43
C LYS A 54 -21.27 5.38 9.54
N GLN A 55 -20.07 4.82 9.40
CA GLN A 55 -18.79 5.52 9.55
C GLN A 55 -18.07 5.63 8.21
N GLU A 56 -18.65 6.33 7.25
CA GLU A 56 -17.88 6.85 6.12
C GLU A 56 -17.33 8.23 6.53
N GLY A 57 -16.06 8.25 6.92
CA GLY A 57 -15.31 9.43 7.31
C GLY A 57 -13.85 9.23 6.97
N ALA A 58 -13.15 10.31 6.62
CA ALA A 58 -11.73 10.26 6.28
C ALA A 58 -10.93 9.61 7.41
N VAL A 59 -10.10 8.63 7.04
CA VAL A 59 -9.30 7.84 7.96
C VAL A 59 -7.93 8.49 8.06
N LYS A 60 -7.60 9.02 9.24
CA LYS A 60 -6.23 9.46 9.54
C LYS A 60 -5.51 8.36 10.29
N LEU A 61 -4.41 7.85 9.75
CA LEU A 61 -3.52 6.92 10.43
C LEU A 61 -2.68 7.68 11.48
N VAL A 62 -2.58 7.13 12.69
CA VAL A 62 -1.74 7.64 13.77
C VAL A 62 -0.90 6.46 14.26
N GLY A 63 0.40 6.50 14.04
CA GLY A 63 1.33 5.51 14.58
C GLY A 63 1.67 5.82 16.04
N GLY A 64 1.73 4.79 16.88
CA GLY A 64 2.54 4.67 18.10
C GLY A 64 2.38 5.67 19.27
N GLU A 65 1.82 6.86 19.10
CA GLU A 65 1.90 7.92 20.11
C GLU A 65 0.94 7.74 21.31
N ASN A 66 0.05 6.74 21.31
CA ASN A 66 -0.94 6.55 22.39
C ASN A 66 -1.09 5.11 22.87
N GLY A 67 0.01 4.36 22.96
CA GLY A 67 0.09 3.16 23.80
C GLY A 67 0.70 1.97 23.08
N GLY A 68 1.68 1.33 23.73
CA GLY A 68 2.22 0.05 23.27
C GLY A 68 1.12 -1.01 23.23
N HIS A 69 0.98 -1.71 22.11
CA HIS A 69 0.04 -2.81 22.00
C HIS A 69 0.70 -4.12 22.43
N GLU A 70 0.21 -4.74 23.51
CA GLU A 70 0.69 -6.04 24.03
C GLU A 70 -0.02 -7.25 23.36
N GLY A 71 -0.45 -7.10 22.10
CA GLY A 71 -1.21 -8.13 21.37
C GLY A 71 -0.66 -8.42 19.99
N ARG A 72 -1.11 -9.54 19.42
CA ARG A 72 -0.73 -9.97 18.06
C ARG A 72 -1.18 -8.95 17.02
N TYR A 73 -0.27 -8.56 16.14
CA TYR A 73 -0.55 -7.79 14.93
C TYR A 73 -1.20 -8.69 13.88
N TRP A 74 -2.28 -8.20 13.28
CA TRP A 74 -3.11 -8.99 12.35
C TRP A 74 -2.92 -8.60 10.90
N MET A 75 -2.49 -7.37 10.62
CA MET A 75 -2.24 -6.85 9.29
C MET A 75 -0.99 -5.98 9.40
N ASP A 76 -0.11 -6.10 8.42
CA ASP A 76 1.11 -5.31 8.29
C ASP A 76 1.22 -4.75 6.87
N ASN A 77 1.93 -3.62 6.72
CA ASN A 77 2.12 -2.94 5.43
C ASN A 77 0.81 -2.75 4.65
N VAL A 78 -0.22 -2.26 5.34
CA VAL A 78 -1.57 -2.09 4.75
C VAL A 78 -1.56 -0.96 3.73
N TYR A 79 -1.82 -1.29 2.47
CA TYR A 79 -1.94 -0.36 1.37
C TYR A 79 -3.33 -0.41 0.73
N CYS A 80 -4.04 0.73 0.76
CA CYS A 80 -5.35 0.89 0.15
C CYS A 80 -5.27 1.86 -1.04
N ASP A 81 -5.95 1.55 -2.14
CA ASP A 81 -6.12 2.46 -3.27
C ASP A 81 -7.07 3.62 -2.93
N GLY A 82 -7.87 3.47 -1.87
CA GLY A 82 -8.88 4.43 -1.40
C GLY A 82 -10.26 4.23 -2.02
N SER A 83 -10.43 3.21 -2.88
CA SER A 83 -11.72 2.81 -3.46
C SER A 83 -12.39 1.68 -2.67
N GLU A 84 -11.67 1.08 -1.72
CA GLU A 84 -12.09 -0.06 -0.95
C GLU A 84 -13.05 0.33 0.19
N ASN A 85 -14.11 -0.44 0.34
CA ASN A 85 -15.14 -0.18 1.36
C ASN A 85 -14.79 -0.81 2.73
N GLU A 86 -13.75 -1.64 2.79
CA GLU A 86 -13.36 -2.43 3.96
C GLU A 86 -11.83 -2.60 3.98
N LEU A 87 -11.21 -2.44 5.16
CA LEU A 87 -9.75 -2.54 5.32
C LEU A 87 -9.18 -3.90 4.88
N SER A 88 -9.96 -4.98 5.04
CA SER A 88 -9.57 -6.32 4.62
C SER A 88 -9.51 -6.51 3.09
N LYS A 89 -9.97 -5.52 2.31
CA LYS A 89 -9.84 -5.51 0.85
C LYS A 89 -8.63 -4.71 0.37
N CYS A 90 -8.02 -3.95 1.26
CA CYS A 90 -6.72 -3.35 1.00
C CYS A 90 -5.68 -4.46 0.90
N ARG A 91 -4.57 -4.15 0.24
CA ARG A 91 -3.39 -5.01 0.21
C ARG A 91 -2.68 -4.97 1.57
N PHE A 92 -2.14 -6.09 2.01
CA PHE A 92 -1.32 -6.23 3.23
C PHE A 92 -0.60 -7.58 3.19
N ASP A 93 0.42 -7.77 4.02
CA ASP A 93 1.32 -8.94 4.01
C ASP A 93 0.71 -10.25 4.53
N GLY A 94 -0.62 -10.32 4.59
CA GLY A 94 -1.37 -11.48 5.05
C GLY A 94 -1.72 -11.45 6.54
N TRP A 95 -2.65 -12.32 6.93
CA TRP A 95 -3.23 -12.28 8.28
C TRP A 95 -2.30 -12.84 9.34
N GLY A 96 -1.84 -11.96 10.23
CA GLY A 96 -1.00 -12.32 11.37
C GLY A 96 0.42 -12.69 11.00
N ALA A 97 0.88 -12.25 9.82
CA ALA A 97 2.27 -12.14 9.40
C ALA A 97 2.64 -10.65 9.50
N SER A 98 3.58 -10.33 10.38
CA SER A 98 4.00 -8.97 10.72
C SER A 98 5.32 -9.03 11.46
N ASP A 99 6.21 -8.08 11.23
CA ASP A 99 7.40 -7.84 12.04
C ASP A 99 7.23 -6.66 13.01
N CYS A 100 6.08 -5.98 12.95
CA CYS A 100 5.68 -4.89 13.84
C CYS A 100 6.03 -5.09 15.34
N GLU A 101 6.67 -4.08 15.93
CA GLU A 101 6.94 -3.95 17.36
C GLU A 101 5.85 -3.17 18.10
N GLY A 102 5.91 -3.15 19.44
CA GLY A 102 4.91 -2.54 20.34
C GLY A 102 4.47 -1.11 19.97
N GLY A 103 5.35 -0.33 19.35
CA GLY A 103 5.13 1.06 18.93
C GLY A 103 4.58 1.24 17.51
N GLU A 104 4.48 0.18 16.71
CA GLU A 104 4.12 0.24 15.28
C GLU A 104 2.64 -0.04 15.03
N ALA A 105 1.85 -0.15 16.11
CA ALA A 105 0.40 -0.30 16.01
C ALA A 105 -0.23 0.89 15.26
N ALA A 106 -0.88 0.59 14.13
CA ALA A 106 -1.65 1.56 13.37
C ALA A 106 -2.93 1.94 14.12
N GLY A 107 -3.06 3.23 14.48
CA GLY A 107 -4.27 3.82 15.03
C GLY A 107 -5.04 4.63 13.97
N VAL A 108 -6.34 4.81 14.16
CA VAL A 108 -7.15 5.73 13.34
C VAL A 108 -7.90 6.72 14.20
N ILE A 109 -7.86 8.01 13.84
CA ILE A 109 -8.73 9.02 14.44
C ILE A 109 -9.83 9.35 13.42
N CYS A 110 -11.02 8.81 13.65
CA CYS A 110 -12.20 9.15 12.86
C CYS A 110 -12.85 10.41 13.44
N ALA A 111 -13.15 11.40 12.59
CA ALA A 111 -14.01 12.50 12.98
C ALA A 111 -15.42 11.95 13.31
N ARG A 112 -15.87 12.06 14.56
CA ARG A 112 -17.26 11.79 14.92
C ARG A 112 -18.09 13.02 14.57
N GLU A 113 -19.12 12.83 13.75
CA GLU A 113 -20.22 13.79 13.70
C GLU A 113 -20.83 13.86 15.11
N GLN A 114 -20.64 15.00 15.79
CA GLN A 114 -21.39 15.31 16.98
C GLN A 114 -22.85 15.45 16.54
N GLN A 115 -23.69 14.51 16.98
CA GLN A 115 -25.13 14.70 16.94
C GLN A 115 -25.44 15.70 18.04
N ASP A 116 -25.46 16.97 17.67
CA ASP A 116 -26.06 18.01 18.50
C ASP A 116 -27.54 17.64 18.66
N GLU A 117 -27.90 17.15 19.86
CA GLU A 117 -29.28 17.14 20.33
C GLU A 117 -29.67 18.58 20.61
N GLU A 118 -30.37 19.24 19.70
CA GLU A 118 -31.12 20.45 20.05
C GLU A 118 -32.55 20.41 19.50
N ASP A 119 -33.41 20.94 20.35
CA ASP A 119 -34.85 20.97 20.36
C ASP A 119 -35.54 21.32 19.02
N GLU A 120 -36.79 20.86 18.95
CA GLU A 120 -37.79 21.23 17.95
C GLU A 120 -37.81 22.74 17.68
N GLY A 121 -37.48 23.17 16.46
CA GLY A 121 -37.57 24.58 16.13
C GLY A 121 -37.16 25.00 14.73
N THR A 122 -37.85 24.48 13.71
CA THR A 122 -38.10 25.13 12.41
C THR A 122 -36.94 25.78 11.61
N ALA A 123 -36.77 25.25 10.39
CA ALA A 123 -36.15 25.85 9.19
C ALA A 123 -34.63 25.69 8.96
N LYS A 124 -34.31 24.66 8.17
CA LYS A 124 -33.22 24.59 7.16
C LYS A 124 -31.79 24.86 7.66
N GLY A 125 -31.23 23.90 8.40
CA GLY A 125 -29.78 23.78 8.66
C GLY A 125 -29.04 23.12 7.49
N LYS A 126 -28.07 23.85 6.92
CA LYS A 126 -27.21 23.41 5.81
C LYS A 126 -26.26 22.29 6.24
N LEU A 127 -26.05 21.31 5.35
CA LEU A 127 -24.98 20.31 5.46
C LEU A 127 -23.64 21.00 5.75
N LYS A 128 -22.93 20.64 6.83
CA LYS A 128 -21.48 20.90 6.95
C LYS A 128 -20.76 19.95 6.00
N ARG A 129 -20.73 20.35 4.73
CA ARG A 129 -19.94 19.76 3.65
C ARG A 129 -18.47 19.71 4.11
N LYS A 130 -17.74 18.63 3.80
CA LYS A 130 -16.27 18.71 3.67
C LYS A 130 -15.96 20.00 2.91
N SER A 131 -15.07 20.84 3.44
CA SER A 131 -14.58 22.01 2.72
C SER A 131 -14.23 21.57 1.30
N GLY A 132 -14.76 22.26 0.29
CA GLY A 132 -14.37 21.94 -1.08
C GLY A 132 -12.88 22.19 -1.21
N LYS A 133 -12.14 21.29 -1.87
CA LYS A 133 -10.78 21.65 -2.28
C LYS A 133 -10.86 22.67 -3.40
N ARG A 134 -10.05 23.73 -3.33
CA ARG A 134 -9.94 24.74 -4.39
C ARG A 134 -8.49 24.93 -4.78
N ARG A 135 -8.27 25.51 -5.96
CA ARG A 135 -6.91 25.89 -6.37
C ARG A 135 -6.47 27.12 -5.60
N ILE A 136 -5.19 27.13 -5.20
CA ILE A 136 -4.63 28.23 -4.41
C ILE A 136 -4.80 29.57 -5.12
N LYS A 137 -4.63 29.59 -6.45
CA LYS A 137 -4.79 30.80 -7.26
C LYS A 137 -6.21 31.39 -7.22
N ASP A 138 -7.23 30.56 -7.03
CA ASP A 138 -8.63 31.00 -7.06
C ASP A 138 -8.99 31.75 -5.76
N ILE A 139 -8.26 31.49 -4.67
CA ILE A 139 -8.42 32.12 -3.37
C ILE A 139 -7.42 33.28 -3.19
N HIS A 140 -6.18 33.12 -3.63
CA HIS A 140 -5.08 34.07 -3.39
C HIS A 140 -4.62 34.74 -4.71
N GLN A 141 -5.36 35.76 -5.14
CA GLN A 141 -5.11 36.49 -6.40
C GLN A 141 -3.89 37.42 -6.38
N GLN A 142 -3.34 37.73 -5.20
CA GLN A 142 -2.24 38.69 -5.02
C GLN A 142 -0.83 38.08 -5.22
N GLY A 143 -0.76 36.88 -5.81
CA GLY A 143 0.49 36.18 -6.08
C GLY A 143 0.97 35.33 -4.89
N VAL A 144 1.78 34.33 -5.21
CA VAL A 144 2.33 33.36 -4.26
C VAL A 144 3.83 33.25 -4.48
N ALA A 145 4.61 33.35 -3.41
CA ALA A 145 6.04 33.10 -3.43
C ALA A 145 6.36 31.86 -2.60
N ILE A 146 7.36 31.09 -3.03
CA ILE A 146 7.77 29.84 -2.38
C ILE A 146 9.28 29.89 -2.18
N ARG A 147 9.76 29.33 -1.06
CA ARG A 147 11.19 29.10 -0.82
C ARG A 147 11.41 27.86 0.04
N LEU A 148 12.62 27.31 -0.03
CA LEU A 148 13.11 26.29 0.90
C LEU A 148 13.91 26.93 2.02
N ALA A 149 13.76 26.41 3.24
CA ALA A 149 14.50 26.87 4.40
C ALA A 149 14.88 25.71 5.35
N GLY A 150 15.94 25.90 6.14
CA GLY A 150 16.37 24.91 7.14
C GLY A 150 17.20 23.73 6.62
N GLY A 151 17.33 23.58 5.31
CA GLY A 151 18.24 22.60 4.71
C GLY A 151 19.72 22.94 4.93
N ARG A 152 20.58 21.92 4.88
CA ARG A 152 22.04 22.11 4.90
C ARG A 152 22.55 22.56 3.53
N VAL A 153 21.86 22.15 2.47
CA VAL A 153 22.11 22.53 1.08
C VAL A 153 20.92 23.30 0.51
N HIS A 154 21.13 24.01 -0.61
CA HIS A 154 20.07 24.82 -1.24
C HIS A 154 18.96 23.99 -1.92
N ASN A 155 19.17 22.68 -2.07
CA ASN A 155 18.26 21.74 -2.74
C ASN A 155 17.32 21.01 -1.78
N GLU A 156 17.39 21.28 -0.48
CA GLU A 156 16.57 20.61 0.52
C GLU A 156 16.03 21.63 1.53
N GLY A 157 14.90 21.29 2.16
CA GLY A 157 14.39 22.04 3.29
C GLY A 157 12.88 21.99 3.43
N ARG A 158 12.38 22.66 4.46
CA ARG A 158 10.94 22.87 4.65
C ARG A 158 10.40 23.82 3.60
N VAL A 159 9.18 23.58 3.16
CA VAL A 159 8.51 24.42 2.16
C VAL A 159 7.84 25.59 2.89
N GLU A 160 8.32 26.80 2.61
CA GLU A 160 7.69 28.04 3.09
C GLU A 160 6.96 28.72 1.94
N ILE A 161 5.72 29.13 2.21
CA ILE A 161 4.83 29.80 1.27
C ILE A 161 4.47 31.19 1.79
N LYS A 162 4.41 32.16 0.88
CA LYS A 162 3.94 33.52 1.14
C LYS A 162 2.75 33.81 0.24
N LEU A 163 1.58 34.05 0.84
CA LEU A 163 0.34 34.34 0.13
C LEU A 163 0.08 35.86 0.15
N GLY A 164 0.19 36.51 -1.02
CA GLY A 164 0.05 37.96 -1.14
C GLY A 164 1.03 38.73 -0.24
N ASN A 165 0.50 39.63 0.59
CA ASN A 165 1.28 40.45 1.52
C ASN A 165 1.42 39.85 2.93
N SER A 166 0.96 38.63 3.16
CA SER A 166 1.11 37.94 4.45
C SER A 166 2.57 37.60 4.74
N ASP A 167 2.89 37.31 6.00
CA ASP A 167 4.18 36.76 6.38
C ASP A 167 4.40 35.34 5.81
N TRP A 168 5.64 34.87 5.86
CA TRP A 168 5.99 33.51 5.47
C TRP A 168 5.35 32.51 6.41
N GLY A 169 4.77 31.46 5.83
CA GLY A 169 4.18 30.36 6.56
C GLY A 169 4.64 29.01 6.07
N VAL A 170 4.35 27.97 6.85
CA VAL A 170 4.65 26.57 6.50
C VAL A 170 3.43 25.86 5.92
N VAL A 171 3.71 24.84 5.12
CA VAL A 171 2.71 23.92 4.54
C VAL A 171 2.55 22.72 5.49
N CYS A 172 1.31 22.31 5.75
CA CYS A 172 1.03 21.10 6.52
C CYS A 172 1.59 19.85 5.81
N GLY A 173 2.24 18.97 6.56
CA GLY A 173 2.75 17.68 6.05
C GLY A 173 1.68 16.61 5.83
N ASP A 174 0.43 16.84 6.25
CA ASP A 174 -0.65 15.88 6.07
C ASP A 174 -0.94 15.65 4.59
N SER A 175 -0.99 14.38 4.17
CA SER A 175 -1.11 13.94 2.77
C SER A 175 -0.02 14.44 1.80
N TRP A 176 1.11 14.95 2.31
CA TRP A 176 2.21 15.45 1.47
C TRP A 176 2.98 14.31 0.81
N SER A 177 3.00 14.27 -0.52
CA SER A 177 3.61 13.18 -1.30
C SER A 177 4.69 13.68 -2.26
N LEU A 178 5.31 12.75 -2.98
CA LEU A 178 6.28 13.07 -4.03
C LEU A 178 5.68 13.91 -5.17
N PHE A 179 4.37 13.86 -5.40
CA PHE A 179 3.73 14.66 -6.44
C PHE A 179 3.78 16.15 -6.11
N GLU A 180 3.43 16.54 -4.87
CA GLU A 180 3.54 17.92 -4.43
C GLU A 180 5.01 18.37 -4.39
N ALA A 181 5.90 17.49 -3.92
CA ALA A 181 7.33 17.77 -3.89
C ALA A 181 7.90 18.01 -5.29
N ALA A 182 7.48 17.23 -6.29
CA ALA A 182 7.92 17.37 -7.68
C ALA A 182 7.52 18.73 -8.26
N VAL A 183 6.31 19.21 -7.96
CA VAL A 183 5.85 20.55 -8.35
C VAL A 183 6.72 21.64 -7.71
N VAL A 184 7.06 21.51 -6.42
CA VAL A 184 7.92 22.49 -5.72
C VAL A 184 9.34 22.49 -6.29
N CYS A 185 9.96 21.33 -6.48
CA CYS A 185 11.32 21.21 -7.04
C CYS A 185 11.39 21.79 -8.46
N ARG A 186 10.36 21.52 -9.28
CA ARG A 186 10.24 22.08 -10.64
C ARG A 186 10.03 23.59 -10.63
N GLN A 187 9.13 24.09 -9.78
CA GLN A 187 8.84 25.53 -9.66
C GLN A 187 10.08 26.34 -9.24
N LEU A 188 10.93 25.78 -8.38
CA LEU A 188 12.17 26.42 -7.93
C LEU A 188 13.37 26.17 -8.86
N GLY A 189 13.20 25.36 -9.92
CA GLY A 189 14.27 25.02 -10.85
C GLY A 189 15.39 24.16 -10.24
N LEU A 190 15.08 23.36 -9.22
CA LEU A 190 16.04 22.54 -8.48
C LEU A 190 16.16 21.10 -9.03
N GLY A 191 15.32 20.73 -10.00
CA GLY A 191 15.30 19.42 -10.63
C GLY A 191 14.03 18.64 -10.25
N TYR A 192 14.21 17.37 -9.91
CA TYR A 192 13.17 16.40 -9.57
C TYR A 192 13.12 16.18 -8.06
N ALA A 193 11.99 15.68 -7.56
CA ALA A 193 11.84 15.35 -6.14
C ALA A 193 12.41 13.95 -5.85
N SER A 194 13.38 13.89 -4.93
CA SER A 194 13.91 12.65 -4.38
C SER A 194 13.00 12.16 -3.25
N ASP A 195 12.69 13.05 -2.31
CA ASP A 195 11.99 12.71 -1.08
C ASP A 195 10.95 13.79 -0.72
N ALA A 196 9.83 13.32 -0.18
CA ALA A 196 8.76 14.13 0.39
C ALA A 196 8.65 13.80 1.88
N ILE A 197 9.15 14.70 2.73
CA ILE A 197 9.20 14.50 4.18
C ILE A 197 8.02 15.22 4.82
N GLN A 198 7.28 14.50 5.68
CA GLN A 198 6.06 15.00 6.33
C GLN A 198 6.30 15.56 7.74
N THR A 199 7.54 15.50 8.24
CA THR A 199 7.91 15.88 9.61
C THR A 199 8.68 17.19 9.67
N ASN A 200 8.77 17.78 10.86
CA ASN A 200 9.52 18.99 11.17
C ASN A 200 11.06 18.79 11.18
N PHE A 201 11.58 17.84 10.40
CA PHE A 201 13.00 17.48 10.33
C PHE A 201 13.91 18.70 10.07
N PHE A 202 13.47 19.62 9.21
CA PHE A 202 14.18 20.87 8.91
C PHE A 202 13.72 22.06 9.79
N GLY A 203 13.12 21.77 10.95
CA GLY A 203 12.49 22.75 11.84
C GLY A 203 11.12 23.23 11.33
N GLY A 204 10.65 24.36 11.86
CA GLY A 204 9.38 24.97 11.45
C GLY A 204 8.45 25.35 12.61
N GLU A 205 8.75 24.93 13.83
CA GLU A 205 7.87 25.10 15.01
C GLU A 205 7.49 26.56 15.33
N LYS A 206 8.27 27.52 14.86
CA LYS A 206 8.09 28.96 15.15
C LYS A 206 7.35 29.73 14.05
N ILE A 207 6.99 29.07 12.96
CA ILE A 207 6.40 29.70 11.77
C ILE A 207 4.93 29.28 11.68
N PRO A 208 3.98 30.21 11.45
CA PRO A 208 2.57 29.86 11.37
C PRO A 208 2.29 28.99 10.14
N MET A 209 1.41 28.01 10.31
CA MET A 209 0.94 27.20 9.21
C MET A 209 -0.09 27.96 8.39
N THR A 210 0.08 27.94 7.07
CA THR A 210 -0.71 28.78 6.16
C THR A 210 -1.65 27.98 5.27
N ILE A 211 -1.30 26.74 4.92
CA ILE A 211 -2.07 25.91 4.00
C ILE A 211 -2.01 24.44 4.42
N SER A 212 -3.11 23.72 4.21
CA SER A 212 -3.25 22.29 4.50
C SER A 212 -3.92 21.54 3.34
N GLY A 213 -3.74 20.20 3.32
CA GLY A 213 -4.38 19.30 2.37
C GLY A 213 -4.00 19.53 0.91
N VAL A 214 -2.76 19.99 0.68
CA VAL A 214 -2.23 20.24 -0.66
C VAL A 214 -2.23 18.93 -1.44
N GLN A 215 -2.84 18.96 -2.62
CA GLN A 215 -2.96 17.81 -3.50
C GLN A 215 -2.69 18.25 -4.93
N CYS A 216 -1.60 17.74 -5.49
CA CYS A 216 -1.15 17.95 -6.85
C CYS A 216 -1.35 16.67 -7.67
N HIS A 217 -1.49 16.84 -8.98
CA HIS A 217 -1.39 15.74 -9.95
C HIS A 217 0.08 15.41 -10.26
N GLY A 218 1.00 16.36 -10.09
CA GLY A 218 2.43 16.21 -10.40
C GLY A 218 2.85 16.86 -11.72
N ASP A 219 1.91 17.32 -12.55
CA ASP A 219 2.17 17.97 -13.85
C ASP A 219 2.02 19.50 -13.79
N GLU A 220 1.61 20.02 -12.63
CA GLU A 220 1.40 21.45 -12.42
C GLU A 220 2.73 22.22 -12.45
N ASN A 221 2.80 23.31 -13.21
CA ASN A 221 4.04 24.11 -13.27
C ASN A 221 4.35 24.83 -11.95
N ASN A 222 3.32 25.10 -11.14
CA ASN A 222 3.44 25.82 -9.89
C ASN A 222 2.50 25.21 -8.84
N LEU A 223 2.89 25.29 -7.56
CA LEU A 223 2.08 24.82 -6.44
C LEU A 223 0.71 25.51 -6.40
N ILE A 224 0.60 26.72 -6.96
CA ILE A 224 -0.66 27.49 -6.96
C ILE A 224 -1.79 26.84 -7.75
N ASP A 225 -1.44 25.98 -8.70
CA ASP A 225 -2.39 25.27 -9.56
C ASP A 225 -2.92 24.01 -8.87
N CYS A 226 -2.24 23.54 -7.83
CA CYS A 226 -2.68 22.41 -7.01
C CYS A 226 -3.88 22.76 -6.15
N LEU A 227 -4.60 21.71 -5.74
CA LEU A 227 -5.74 21.81 -4.85
C LEU A 227 -5.28 21.92 -3.40
N HIS A 228 -6.04 22.63 -2.57
CA HIS A 228 -5.85 22.66 -1.13
C HIS A 228 -7.18 22.82 -0.39
N ASP A 229 -7.16 22.59 0.93
CA ASP A 229 -8.33 22.76 1.77
C ASP A 229 -8.64 24.24 2.02
N GLU A 230 -9.92 24.62 1.92
CA GLU A 230 -10.38 25.99 2.22
C GLU A 230 -10.19 26.39 3.70
N LEU A 231 -10.22 25.40 4.60
CA LEU A 231 -10.04 25.59 6.04
C LEU A 231 -8.74 24.92 6.46
N LEU A 232 -7.94 25.61 7.25
CA LEU A 232 -6.71 25.07 7.81
C LEU A 232 -7.05 23.98 8.83
N ASP A 233 -6.86 22.73 8.42
CA ASP A 233 -6.97 21.55 9.29
C ASP A 233 -5.67 20.77 9.15
N CYS A 234 -4.81 20.87 10.16
CA CYS A 234 -3.57 20.13 10.20
C CYS A 234 -3.41 19.47 11.55
N PRO A 235 -3.51 18.14 11.60
CA PRO A 235 -3.33 17.43 12.85
C PRO A 235 -1.87 17.54 13.28
N GLY A 236 -1.58 17.83 14.55
CA GLY A 236 -0.19 17.94 15.03
C GLY A 236 0.57 19.12 14.42
N SER A 237 0.00 20.33 14.51
CA SER A 237 0.39 21.52 13.74
C SER A 237 1.83 22.02 13.91
N ILE A 238 2.61 21.43 14.82
CA ILE A 238 4.00 21.80 15.09
C ILE A 238 4.99 20.78 14.49
N GLN A 239 4.59 19.51 14.42
CA GLN A 239 5.44 18.40 13.97
C GLN A 239 5.21 18.05 12.49
N ASN A 240 4.01 18.28 11.97
CA ASN A 240 3.64 17.90 10.61
C ASN A 240 3.88 19.04 9.63
N VAL A 241 5.15 19.20 9.23
CA VAL A 241 5.61 20.25 8.31
C VAL A 241 6.09 19.60 7.02
N ALA A 242 5.54 20.04 5.89
CA ALA A 242 5.96 19.56 4.58
C ALA A 242 7.38 20.05 4.23
N SER A 243 8.21 19.10 3.81
CA SER A 243 9.59 19.32 3.41
C SER A 243 9.92 18.52 2.16
N VAL A 244 10.92 18.99 1.42
CA VAL A 244 11.33 18.39 0.14
C VAL A 244 12.83 18.27 0.05
N VAL A 245 13.26 17.25 -0.68
CA VAL A 245 14.65 17.07 -1.14
C VAL A 245 14.63 16.96 -2.65
N CYS A 246 15.34 17.88 -3.32
CA CYS A 246 15.40 17.93 -4.78
C CYS A 246 16.77 17.45 -5.28
N LEU A 247 16.76 16.69 -6.37
CA LEU A 247 17.97 16.24 -7.06
C LEU A 247 17.89 16.58 -8.55
N ARG A 248 19.06 16.83 -9.16
CA ARG A 248 19.13 17.14 -10.60
C ARG A 248 19.08 15.90 -11.47
N GLU A 249 19.57 14.78 -10.95
CA GLU A 249 19.63 13.50 -11.65
C GLU A 249 18.76 12.51 -10.87
N MET A 250 17.86 11.83 -11.58
CA MET A 250 16.93 10.85 -11.02
C MET A 250 16.75 9.67 -11.99
N PRO A 251 16.38 8.48 -11.47
CA PRO A 251 15.99 7.35 -12.30
C PRO A 251 14.62 7.55 -12.95
N ASP A 252 14.32 6.75 -13.96
CA ASP A 252 13.00 6.68 -14.63
C ASP A 252 12.77 5.23 -15.08
N LEU A 253 11.91 4.51 -14.38
CA LEU A 253 11.63 3.11 -14.62
C LEU A 253 10.53 2.95 -15.67
N VAL A 254 10.88 2.30 -16.76
CA VAL A 254 9.97 2.00 -17.86
C VAL A 254 9.70 0.52 -17.91
N PHE A 255 8.43 0.14 -17.80
CA PHE A 255 8.03 -1.26 -17.94
C PHE A 255 7.87 -1.66 -19.41
N ASP A 256 8.47 -2.78 -19.80
CA ASP A 256 8.39 -3.33 -21.16
C ASP A 256 7.11 -4.18 -21.32
N HIS A 257 6.03 -3.52 -21.74
CA HIS A 257 4.75 -4.16 -22.02
C HIS A 257 4.78 -5.12 -23.22
N ILE A 258 5.77 -5.01 -24.12
CA ILE A 258 5.88 -5.92 -25.28
C ILE A 258 6.37 -7.29 -24.81
N GLU A 259 7.36 -7.32 -23.92
CA GLU A 259 7.86 -8.56 -23.33
C GLU A 259 6.77 -9.27 -22.50
N LEU A 260 5.96 -8.49 -21.77
CA LEU A 260 4.77 -8.98 -21.07
C LEU A 260 3.81 -9.71 -22.03
N MET A 261 3.40 -9.05 -23.11
CA MET A 261 2.47 -9.65 -24.09
C MET A 261 3.02 -10.90 -24.76
N ARG A 262 4.33 -10.95 -25.01
CA ARG A 262 4.99 -12.09 -25.69
C ARG A 262 5.13 -13.33 -24.82
N THR A 263 5.28 -13.13 -23.51
CA THR A 263 5.64 -14.20 -22.58
C THR A 263 4.49 -14.63 -21.68
N ALA A 264 3.36 -13.91 -21.68
CA ALA A 264 2.18 -14.27 -20.90
C ALA A 264 1.59 -15.62 -21.32
N HIS A 265 1.47 -16.56 -20.38
CA HIS A 265 0.89 -17.90 -20.61
C HIS A 265 0.35 -18.51 -19.31
N LEU A 266 -0.46 -19.57 -19.45
CA LEU A 266 -1.00 -20.34 -18.33
C LEU A 266 -0.06 -21.47 -17.93
N GLU A 267 0.10 -21.68 -16.62
CA GLU A 267 0.70 -22.87 -16.04
C GLU A 267 -0.18 -23.38 -14.89
N ASP A 268 -0.54 -24.66 -14.94
CA ASP A 268 -1.19 -25.34 -13.81
C ASP A 268 -0.09 -26.05 -12.98
N ARG A 269 0.09 -25.66 -11.70
CA ARG A 269 1.06 -26.27 -10.78
C ARG A 269 0.41 -26.80 -9.53
N GLN A 270 0.92 -27.94 -9.03
CA GLN A 270 0.51 -28.48 -7.74
C GLN A 270 1.07 -27.65 -6.58
N LEU A 271 0.30 -27.52 -5.50
CA LEU A 271 0.71 -26.82 -4.29
C LEU A 271 1.98 -27.40 -3.66
N TYR A 272 2.27 -28.69 -3.85
CA TYR A 272 3.53 -29.30 -3.42
C TYR A 272 4.77 -28.53 -3.93
N TRP A 273 4.73 -28.01 -5.17
CA TRP A 273 5.84 -27.27 -5.78
C TRP A 273 5.83 -25.78 -5.46
N LEU A 274 4.77 -25.28 -4.83
CA LEU A 274 4.59 -23.84 -4.56
C LEU A 274 4.88 -23.48 -3.09
N GLN A 275 5.55 -24.35 -2.32
CA GLN A 275 5.79 -24.13 -0.88
C GLN A 275 6.53 -22.81 -0.62
N CYS A 276 7.59 -22.54 -1.37
CA CYS A 276 8.33 -21.29 -1.29
C CYS A 276 7.48 -20.07 -1.64
N ALA A 277 6.75 -20.14 -2.75
CA ALA A 277 5.83 -19.08 -3.14
C ALA A 277 4.69 -18.87 -2.12
N MET A 278 4.30 -19.91 -1.38
CA MET A 278 3.33 -19.81 -0.30
C MET A 278 3.92 -19.09 0.91
N GLU A 279 5.17 -19.39 1.29
CA GLU A 279 5.88 -18.68 2.36
C GLU A 279 6.02 -17.19 2.06
N GLU A 280 6.18 -16.83 0.79
CA GLU A 280 6.26 -15.44 0.30
C GLU A 280 4.91 -14.78 -0.04
N ASN A 281 3.78 -15.36 0.34
CA ASN A 281 2.44 -14.79 0.06
C ASN A 281 2.06 -14.63 -1.43
N CYS A 282 2.71 -15.35 -2.35
CA CYS A 282 2.56 -15.18 -3.80
C CYS A 282 1.41 -15.98 -4.46
N VAL A 283 0.53 -16.61 -3.68
CA VAL A 283 -0.63 -17.36 -4.19
C VAL A 283 -1.92 -16.84 -3.57
N ALA A 284 -3.07 -17.13 -4.18
CA ALA A 284 -4.33 -16.58 -3.70
C ALA A 284 -4.66 -17.08 -2.27
N SER A 285 -5.38 -16.26 -1.51
CA SER A 285 -5.77 -16.55 -0.11
C SER A 285 -6.45 -17.93 0.08
N GLN A 286 -7.11 -18.45 -0.96
CA GLN A 286 -7.76 -19.75 -0.95
C GLN A 286 -6.76 -20.92 -0.84
N ALA A 287 -5.56 -20.80 -1.43
CA ALA A 287 -4.51 -21.82 -1.34
C ALA A 287 -4.09 -22.08 0.12
N TYR A 288 -3.99 -21.03 0.94
CA TYR A 288 -3.67 -21.14 2.36
C TYR A 288 -4.76 -21.82 3.20
N LYS A 289 -6.03 -21.65 2.81
CA LYS A 289 -7.14 -22.36 3.46
C LYS A 289 -7.06 -23.85 3.13
N ILE A 290 -6.84 -24.18 1.86
CA ILE A 290 -6.68 -25.56 1.39
C ILE A 290 -5.54 -26.26 2.16
N GLN A 291 -4.40 -25.60 2.33
CA GLN A 291 -3.26 -26.14 3.09
C GLN A 291 -3.58 -26.45 4.56
N LYS A 292 -4.43 -25.62 5.20
CA LYS A 292 -4.82 -25.80 6.61
C LYS A 292 -5.92 -26.83 6.81
N GLU A 293 -6.83 -26.97 5.84
CA GLU A 293 -8.07 -27.74 6.00
C GLU A 293 -8.02 -29.13 5.34
N SER A 294 -7.17 -29.34 4.33
CA SER A 294 -7.09 -30.59 3.58
C SER A 294 -5.82 -31.37 3.88
N GLU A 295 -5.94 -32.68 4.14
CA GLU A 295 -4.77 -33.58 4.30
C GLU A 295 -4.01 -33.78 2.97
N ASN A 296 -4.71 -33.71 1.85
CA ASN A 296 -4.16 -33.91 0.50
C ASN A 296 -3.87 -32.59 -0.23
N TRP A 297 -3.68 -31.49 0.50
CA TRP A 297 -3.44 -30.16 -0.07
C TRP A 297 -2.31 -30.15 -1.11
N HIS A 298 -1.27 -30.97 -0.93
CA HIS A 298 -0.12 -31.06 -1.81
C HIS A 298 -0.46 -31.51 -3.25
N LEU A 299 -1.58 -32.21 -3.44
CA LEU A 299 -2.06 -32.67 -4.75
C LEU A 299 -2.95 -31.65 -5.47
N GLU A 300 -3.47 -30.66 -4.74
CA GLU A 300 -4.31 -29.62 -5.32
C GLU A 300 -3.50 -28.76 -6.28
N THR A 301 -4.15 -28.32 -7.36
CA THR A 301 -3.52 -27.54 -8.42
C THR A 301 -4.00 -26.10 -8.40
N ARG A 302 -3.08 -25.19 -8.73
CA ARG A 302 -3.31 -23.76 -8.89
C ARG A 302 -3.01 -23.40 -10.34
N ARG A 303 -3.85 -22.54 -10.90
CA ARG A 303 -3.71 -21.99 -12.24
C ARG A 303 -3.06 -20.61 -12.17
N LEU A 304 -1.88 -20.51 -12.76
CA LEU A 304 -1.02 -19.34 -12.68
C LEU A 304 -0.92 -18.69 -14.05
N LEU A 305 -1.19 -17.38 -14.11
CA LEU A 305 -0.87 -16.55 -15.27
C LEU A 305 0.58 -16.06 -15.12
N ARG A 306 1.51 -16.73 -15.78
CA ARG A 306 2.94 -16.39 -15.78
C ARG A 306 3.28 -15.40 -16.89
N PHE A 307 4.28 -14.56 -16.66
CA PHE A 307 4.78 -13.58 -17.63
C PHE A 307 6.17 -13.11 -17.25
N THR A 308 6.91 -12.50 -18.18
CA THR A 308 8.19 -11.86 -17.88
C THR A 308 7.97 -10.38 -17.60
N ALA A 309 8.53 -9.88 -16.50
CA ALA A 309 8.58 -8.46 -16.20
C ALA A 309 10.00 -7.95 -16.50
N ARG A 310 10.10 -7.02 -17.46
CA ARG A 310 11.34 -6.34 -17.78
C ARG A 310 11.19 -4.86 -17.49
N ILE A 311 12.09 -4.32 -16.68
CA ILE A 311 12.08 -2.94 -16.23
C ILE A 311 13.38 -2.30 -16.70
N LEU A 312 13.29 -1.25 -17.51
CA LEU A 312 14.44 -0.46 -17.99
C LEU A 312 14.57 0.81 -17.15
N ASN A 313 15.77 1.14 -16.70
CA ASN A 313 16.05 2.49 -16.21
C ASN A 313 16.43 3.40 -17.39
N ALA A 314 15.49 4.25 -17.82
CA ALA A 314 15.66 5.26 -18.87
C ALA A 314 16.03 6.64 -18.31
N GLY A 315 16.23 6.74 -17.00
CA GLY A 315 16.57 7.97 -16.32
C GLY A 315 18.02 8.39 -16.52
N ILE A 316 18.43 9.39 -15.75
CA ILE A 316 19.79 9.94 -15.79
C ILE A 316 20.60 9.65 -14.52
N ALA A 317 20.00 8.96 -13.55
CA ALA A 317 20.67 8.40 -12.38
C ALA A 317 20.28 6.94 -12.19
N ASP A 318 21.06 6.24 -11.37
CA ASP A 318 20.78 4.86 -11.02
C ASP A 318 19.57 4.75 -10.08
N PHE A 319 18.70 3.78 -10.32
CA PHE A 319 17.63 3.46 -9.39
C PHE A 319 18.20 2.69 -8.20
N ARG A 320 17.89 3.13 -6.99
CA ARG A 320 18.38 2.53 -5.74
C ARG A 320 17.22 2.22 -4.81
N PRO A 321 17.32 1.13 -4.03
CA PRO A 321 16.32 0.84 -3.00
C PRO A 321 16.32 1.95 -1.92
N SER A 322 15.13 2.32 -1.44
CA SER A 322 14.98 3.28 -0.34
C SER A 322 15.51 2.69 0.99
N VAL A 323 15.37 1.39 1.18
CA VAL A 323 15.82 0.69 2.40
C VAL A 323 17.34 0.53 2.42
N PRO A 324 18.02 0.96 3.49
CA PRO A 324 19.47 0.84 3.60
C PRO A 324 19.90 -0.62 3.73
N LYS A 325 21.11 -0.92 3.23
CA LYS A 325 21.65 -2.30 3.09
C LYS A 325 21.60 -3.19 4.34
N HIS A 326 21.68 -2.60 5.53
CA HIS A 326 21.66 -3.33 6.79
C HIS A 326 20.26 -3.81 7.21
N LEU A 327 19.20 -3.28 6.59
CA LEU A 327 17.82 -3.70 6.80
C LEU A 327 17.31 -4.63 5.68
N TRP A 328 18.19 -5.06 4.77
CA TRP A 328 17.79 -6.00 3.73
C TRP A 328 17.56 -7.38 4.34
N GLU A 329 16.48 -8.01 3.92
CA GLU A 329 16.08 -9.32 4.42
C GLU A 329 16.60 -10.43 3.52
N TRP A 330 17.15 -11.48 4.11
CA TRP A 330 17.58 -12.66 3.35
C TRP A 330 16.40 -13.59 3.11
N HIS A 331 16.28 -14.10 1.89
CA HIS A 331 15.26 -15.09 1.59
C HIS A 331 15.80 -16.41 1.12
N MET A 332 15.37 -17.47 1.81
CA MET A 332 15.92 -18.81 1.62
C MET A 332 15.55 -19.41 0.27
N CYS A 333 14.34 -19.14 -0.25
CA CYS A 333 13.88 -19.71 -1.51
C CYS A 333 14.62 -19.14 -2.72
N HIS A 334 15.05 -17.89 -2.65
CA HIS A 334 15.73 -17.20 -3.75
C HIS A 334 17.24 -17.03 -3.54
N MET A 335 17.74 -17.37 -2.34
CA MET A 335 19.14 -17.32 -1.94
C MET A 335 19.81 -15.96 -2.22
N HIS A 336 19.07 -14.88 -1.99
CA HIS A 336 19.58 -13.52 -2.05
C HIS A 336 18.82 -12.60 -1.08
N TYR A 337 19.33 -11.38 -0.94
CA TYR A 337 18.72 -10.35 -0.10
C TYR A 337 17.69 -9.53 -0.87
N HIS A 338 16.60 -9.15 -0.22
CA HIS A 338 15.61 -8.22 -0.77
C HIS A 338 15.85 -6.83 -0.25
N SER A 339 15.86 -5.87 -1.18
CA SER A 339 16.08 -4.47 -0.86
C SER A 339 14.80 -3.64 -0.84
N MET A 340 13.68 -4.23 -1.26
CA MET A 340 12.34 -3.66 -1.22
C MET A 340 11.31 -4.79 -1.01
N GLU A 341 10.30 -4.53 -0.18
CA GLU A 341 9.16 -5.45 0.05
C GLU A 341 8.22 -5.52 -1.18
N VAL A 342 7.88 -4.35 -1.74
CA VAL A 342 6.98 -4.20 -2.90
C VAL A 342 7.63 -3.32 -3.94
N PHE A 343 8.14 -3.92 -5.03
CA PHE A 343 8.62 -3.17 -6.19
C PHE A 343 7.67 -3.26 -7.39
N ALA A 344 6.91 -4.35 -7.54
CA ALA A 344 5.86 -4.43 -8.55
C ALA A 344 4.58 -5.11 -8.05
N THR A 345 3.42 -4.61 -8.50
CA THR A 345 2.11 -5.24 -8.32
C THR A 345 1.59 -5.80 -9.62
N PHE A 346 0.83 -6.90 -9.53
CA PHE A 346 0.23 -7.59 -10.66
C PHE A 346 -1.26 -7.79 -10.37
N ASP A 347 -2.11 -6.99 -10.99
CA ASP A 347 -3.53 -6.95 -10.67
C ASP A 347 -4.37 -7.42 -11.86
N VAL A 348 -5.33 -8.30 -11.59
CA VAL A 348 -6.40 -8.62 -12.54
C VAL A 348 -7.66 -7.94 -12.08
N LEU A 349 -8.16 -7.02 -12.90
CA LEU A 349 -9.33 -6.20 -12.65
C LEU A 349 -10.49 -6.64 -13.54
N ASP A 350 -11.71 -6.45 -13.05
CA ASP A 350 -12.92 -6.44 -13.88
C ASP A 350 -12.91 -5.23 -14.83
N LEU A 351 -13.77 -5.24 -15.85
CA LEU A 351 -14.02 -4.11 -16.76
C LEU A 351 -14.51 -2.85 -16.03
N ASN A 352 -15.06 -3.01 -14.83
CA ASN A 352 -15.45 -1.90 -13.94
C ASN A 352 -14.30 -1.37 -13.08
N GLY A 353 -13.08 -1.89 -13.23
CA GLY A 353 -11.90 -1.49 -12.46
C GLY A 353 -11.83 -2.08 -11.04
N THR A 354 -12.68 -3.05 -10.71
CA THR A 354 -12.63 -3.74 -9.41
C THR A 354 -11.57 -4.83 -9.43
N ARG A 355 -10.69 -4.88 -8.43
CA ARG A 355 -9.66 -5.92 -8.30
C ARG A 355 -10.28 -7.28 -7.99
N LEU A 356 -9.98 -8.28 -8.82
CA LEU A 356 -10.49 -9.65 -8.71
C LEU A 356 -9.43 -10.64 -8.25
N ALA A 357 -8.22 -10.50 -8.76
CA ALA A 357 -7.05 -11.25 -8.31
C ALA A 357 -5.87 -10.31 -8.15
N GLU A 358 -5.04 -10.63 -7.16
CA GLU A 358 -3.81 -9.90 -6.88
C GLU A 358 -2.67 -10.91 -6.89
N GLY A 359 -1.62 -10.53 -7.60
CA GLY A 359 -0.31 -11.10 -7.49
C GLY A 359 0.65 -9.98 -7.09
N HIS A 360 1.73 -10.39 -6.50
CA HIS A 360 2.85 -9.52 -6.29
C HIS A 360 4.09 -10.35 -6.46
N LYS A 361 5.13 -9.65 -6.86
CA LYS A 361 6.45 -10.14 -6.61
C LYS A 361 6.79 -9.64 -5.21
N ALA A 362 6.62 -10.53 -4.22
CA ALA A 362 7.41 -10.40 -3.01
C ALA A 362 8.87 -10.42 -3.47
N SER A 363 9.80 -9.91 -2.66
CA SER A 363 11.19 -10.31 -2.84
C SER A 363 11.92 -9.85 -4.12
N PHE A 364 12.34 -8.58 -4.17
CA PHE A 364 13.11 -8.05 -5.30
C PHE A 364 14.62 -7.95 -5.05
N CYS A 365 15.37 -8.47 -6.00
CA CYS A 365 16.78 -8.24 -6.23
C CYS A 365 16.95 -7.22 -7.34
N LEU A 366 17.36 -5.99 -7.03
CA LEU A 366 17.61 -5.00 -8.09
C LEU A 366 19.01 -5.21 -8.66
N GLU A 367 19.09 -5.71 -9.90
CA GLU A 367 20.37 -5.93 -10.58
C GLU A 367 20.34 -5.64 -12.09
N ASP A 368 21.55 -5.50 -12.66
CA ASP A 368 21.72 -5.22 -14.08
C ASP A 368 21.81 -6.53 -14.88
N ASN A 369 20.66 -7.08 -15.30
CA ASN A 369 20.63 -8.31 -16.10
C ASN A 369 21.03 -8.08 -17.56
N GLN A 370 20.54 -7.00 -18.17
CA GLN A 370 20.83 -6.66 -19.56
C GLN A 370 20.98 -5.15 -19.73
N CYS A 371 22.11 -4.71 -20.27
CA CYS A 371 22.36 -3.30 -20.56
C CYS A 371 22.37 -3.00 -22.06
N LEU A 372 22.14 -1.74 -22.42
CA LEU A 372 22.32 -1.27 -23.80
C LEU A 372 23.80 -1.41 -24.24
N PRO A 373 24.06 -1.55 -25.56
CA PRO A 373 25.41 -1.70 -26.07
C PRO A 373 26.33 -0.55 -25.62
N GLY A 374 27.47 -0.90 -25.02
CA GLY A 374 28.45 0.08 -24.53
C GLY A 374 28.25 0.51 -23.07
N VAL A 375 27.23 -0.02 -22.38
CA VAL A 375 27.00 0.21 -20.94
C VAL A 375 27.42 -1.04 -20.16
N GLU A 376 28.26 -0.85 -19.14
CA GLU A 376 28.69 -1.94 -18.27
C GLU A 376 27.75 -2.11 -17.07
N PRO A 377 27.33 -3.35 -16.74
CA PRO A 377 26.48 -3.61 -15.57
C PRO A 377 27.27 -3.40 -14.27
N ARG A 378 26.64 -2.74 -13.29
CA ARG A 378 27.24 -2.40 -12.00
C ARG A 378 26.63 -3.16 -10.82
N TYR A 379 25.32 -3.38 -10.83
CA TYR A 379 24.58 -3.96 -9.71
C TYR A 379 24.35 -5.45 -9.89
N LYS A 380 24.56 -6.21 -8.80
CA LYS A 380 24.42 -7.66 -8.76
C LYS A 380 24.03 -8.07 -7.35
N CYS A 381 23.04 -8.94 -7.21
CA CYS A 381 22.58 -9.35 -5.87
C CYS A 381 23.42 -10.49 -5.28
N ALA A 382 24.10 -11.26 -6.12
CA ALA A 382 24.96 -12.35 -5.69
C ALA A 382 26.04 -11.86 -4.70
N ASN A 383 26.33 -12.68 -3.69
CA ASN A 383 27.36 -12.41 -2.67
C ASN A 383 27.15 -11.12 -1.87
N TYR A 384 25.89 -10.76 -1.57
CA TYR A 384 25.56 -9.53 -0.85
C TYR A 384 26.09 -8.27 -1.56
N GLY A 385 26.07 -8.30 -2.89
CA GLY A 385 26.44 -7.17 -3.72
C GLY A 385 25.48 -6.00 -3.57
N ASP A 386 25.90 -4.84 -4.05
CA ASP A 386 25.04 -3.66 -4.06
C ASP A 386 23.93 -3.82 -5.10
N GLN A 387 22.73 -3.38 -4.72
CA GLN A 387 21.53 -3.47 -5.53
C GLN A 387 21.17 -2.10 -6.11
N GLY A 388 20.55 -2.16 -7.28
CA GLY A 388 20.09 -1.02 -8.05
C GLY A 388 19.94 -1.38 -9.53
N ILE A 389 19.43 -0.44 -10.32
CA ILE A 389 19.35 -0.56 -11.77
C ILE A 389 20.13 0.62 -12.35
N SER A 390 21.24 0.32 -13.02
CA SER A 390 22.09 1.33 -13.65
C SER A 390 21.36 2.03 -14.79
N VAL A 391 21.71 3.28 -15.05
CA VAL A 391 21.21 4.01 -16.24
C VAL A 391 21.42 3.17 -17.50
N ASN A 392 20.37 3.05 -18.33
CA ASN A 392 20.35 2.26 -19.56
C ASN A 392 20.55 0.73 -19.39
N CYS A 393 20.36 0.22 -18.17
CA CYS A 393 20.27 -1.20 -17.88
C CYS A 393 18.83 -1.61 -17.55
N SER A 394 18.54 -2.89 -17.75
CA SER A 394 17.26 -3.51 -17.45
C SER A 394 17.43 -4.61 -16.42
N ASP A 395 16.48 -4.65 -15.49
CA ASP A 395 16.23 -5.77 -14.59
C ASP A 395 15.12 -6.63 -15.20
N ILE A 396 15.35 -7.94 -15.29
CA ILE A 396 14.51 -8.89 -16.04
C ILE A 396 14.13 -10.06 -15.15
N TYR A 397 12.89 -10.02 -14.66
CA TYR A 397 12.23 -11.11 -13.98
C TYR A 397 11.53 -12.02 -14.96
N LYS A 398 12.21 -13.10 -15.34
CA LYS A 398 11.70 -14.07 -16.29
C LYS A 398 10.49 -14.83 -15.75
N HIS A 399 9.60 -15.19 -16.67
CA HIS A 399 8.37 -15.94 -16.41
C HIS A 399 8.58 -17.30 -15.73
N ASN A 400 9.80 -17.81 -15.58
CA ASN A 400 10.11 -19.09 -14.95
C ASN A 400 10.53 -18.98 -13.48
N ILE A 401 10.66 -17.76 -12.95
CA ILE A 401 11.01 -17.50 -11.54
C ILE A 401 9.76 -17.65 -10.67
N ASP A 402 9.94 -17.99 -9.39
CA ASP A 402 8.85 -18.01 -8.42
C ASP A 402 8.27 -16.62 -8.16
N CYS A 403 6.97 -16.56 -7.80
CA CYS A 403 6.20 -15.33 -7.63
C CYS A 403 6.06 -14.46 -8.89
N GLN A 404 6.48 -14.94 -10.06
CA GLN A 404 6.33 -14.24 -11.33
C GLN A 404 5.02 -14.64 -12.05
N TRP A 405 3.90 -14.45 -11.34
CA TRP A 405 2.58 -14.79 -11.84
C TRP A 405 1.47 -14.04 -11.10
N VAL A 406 0.24 -14.16 -11.62
CA VAL A 406 -0.99 -13.97 -10.84
C VAL A 406 -1.72 -15.30 -10.72
N ASP A 407 -2.12 -15.66 -9.50
CA ASP A 407 -2.98 -16.82 -9.28
C ASP A 407 -4.42 -16.49 -9.69
N ILE A 408 -4.90 -17.13 -10.75
CA ILE A 408 -6.22 -16.88 -11.36
C ILE A 408 -7.15 -18.08 -11.21
N THR A 409 -6.86 -19.01 -10.29
CA THR A 409 -7.59 -20.27 -10.14
C THR A 409 -9.09 -20.04 -9.88
N GLU A 410 -9.43 -18.99 -9.13
CA GLU A 410 -10.80 -18.66 -8.75
C GLU A 410 -11.54 -17.81 -9.80
N LEU A 411 -10.86 -17.35 -10.85
CA LEU A 411 -11.48 -16.52 -11.87
C LEU A 411 -12.26 -17.39 -12.87
N PRO A 412 -13.49 -16.99 -13.25
CA PRO A 412 -14.17 -17.61 -14.37
C PRO A 412 -13.50 -17.21 -15.70
N THR A 413 -13.74 -17.96 -16.76
CA THR A 413 -13.32 -17.55 -18.12
C THR A 413 -14.02 -16.26 -18.53
N GLY A 414 -13.30 -15.35 -19.18
CA GLY A 414 -13.83 -14.05 -19.55
C GLY A 414 -12.77 -13.07 -20.04
N GLU A 415 -13.19 -11.83 -20.24
CA GLU A 415 -12.31 -10.71 -20.51
C GLU A 415 -12.10 -9.89 -19.24
N TYR A 416 -10.84 -9.52 -19.01
CA TYR A 416 -10.39 -8.79 -17.84
C TYR A 416 -9.39 -7.70 -18.25
N ILE A 417 -9.09 -6.82 -17.30
CA ILE A 417 -7.96 -5.89 -17.41
C ILE A 417 -6.82 -6.47 -16.59
N PHE A 418 -5.66 -6.64 -17.21
CA PHE A 418 -4.44 -7.06 -16.52
C PHE A 418 -3.49 -5.88 -16.41
N LYS A 419 -3.13 -5.54 -15.18
CA LYS A 419 -2.31 -4.38 -14.87
C LYS A 419 -1.04 -4.83 -14.16
N VAL A 420 0.10 -4.34 -14.65
CA VAL A 420 1.40 -4.52 -14.01
C VAL A 420 1.96 -3.15 -13.71
N ALA A 421 2.26 -2.85 -12.46
CA ALA A 421 2.81 -1.56 -12.03
C ALA A 421 4.14 -1.75 -11.31
N VAL A 422 5.10 -0.87 -11.58
CA VAL A 422 6.42 -0.80 -10.94
C VAL A 422 6.50 0.45 -10.07
N ASN A 423 7.17 0.36 -8.93
CA ASN A 423 7.20 1.40 -7.89
C ASN A 423 5.78 1.96 -7.59
N PRO A 424 4.81 1.07 -7.29
CA PRO A 424 3.39 1.44 -7.18
C PRO A 424 3.09 2.41 -6.04
N GLU A 425 3.91 2.38 -4.99
CA GLU A 425 3.76 3.19 -3.78
C GLU A 425 4.52 4.53 -3.86
N PHE A 426 5.24 4.78 -4.95
CA PHE A 426 6.10 5.97 -5.09
C PHE A 426 7.11 6.08 -3.93
N LYS A 427 7.63 4.94 -3.45
CA LYS A 427 8.60 4.89 -2.33
C LYS A 427 9.95 5.48 -2.72
N VAL A 428 10.31 5.39 -3.99
CA VAL A 428 11.54 5.96 -4.56
C VAL A 428 11.14 7.05 -5.57
N GLY A 429 11.79 8.21 -5.49
CA GLY A 429 11.58 9.28 -6.47
C GLY A 429 12.03 8.87 -7.88
N GLU A 430 11.30 9.34 -8.88
CA GLU A 430 11.61 9.13 -10.30
C GLU A 430 11.41 10.43 -11.08
N MET A 431 11.94 10.50 -12.30
CA MET A 431 11.73 11.65 -13.19
C MET A 431 10.27 11.76 -13.65
N SER A 432 9.63 10.61 -13.90
CA SER A 432 8.23 10.48 -14.24
C SER A 432 7.68 9.21 -13.61
N PHE A 433 6.36 9.18 -13.42
CA PHE A 433 5.62 7.99 -13.00
C PHE A 433 4.57 7.57 -14.04
N ASP A 434 4.48 8.28 -15.17
CA ASP A 434 3.45 8.08 -16.22
C ASP A 434 3.63 6.78 -17.03
N ASN A 435 4.79 6.16 -16.90
CA ASN A 435 5.30 5.02 -17.65
C ASN A 435 5.61 3.81 -16.74
N ASN A 436 5.22 3.89 -15.48
CA ASN A 436 5.49 2.87 -14.47
C ASN A 436 4.52 1.69 -14.51
N ALA A 437 3.37 1.82 -15.17
CA ALA A 437 2.39 0.75 -15.26
C ALA A 437 2.00 0.43 -16.71
N ALA A 438 1.79 -0.85 -16.99
CA ALA A 438 1.18 -1.35 -18.20
C ALA A 438 -0.22 -1.87 -17.88
N ILE A 439 -1.23 -1.32 -18.55
CA ILE A 439 -2.64 -1.72 -18.44
C ILE A 439 -3.01 -2.41 -19.75
N CYS A 440 -3.34 -3.69 -19.69
CA CYS A 440 -3.56 -4.55 -20.85
C CYS A 440 -4.93 -5.23 -20.79
N ARG A 441 -5.43 -5.68 -21.94
CA ARG A 441 -6.58 -6.60 -21.98
C ARG A 441 -6.11 -8.03 -21.82
N LEU A 442 -6.78 -8.77 -20.94
CA LEU A 442 -6.57 -10.19 -20.69
C LEU A 442 -7.80 -10.96 -21.17
N LEU A 443 -7.62 -11.81 -22.18
CA LEU A 443 -8.62 -12.81 -22.55
C LEU A 443 -8.23 -14.13 -21.91
N TYR A 444 -9.08 -14.63 -21.02
CA TYR A 444 -8.87 -15.87 -20.28
C TYR A 444 -9.91 -16.93 -20.65
N THR A 445 -9.42 -18.10 -21.09
CA THR A 445 -10.23 -19.27 -21.45
C THR A 445 -9.77 -20.49 -20.65
N GLU A 446 -10.48 -21.62 -20.76
CA GLU A 446 -10.10 -22.85 -20.06
C GLU A 446 -8.73 -23.40 -20.47
N SER A 447 -8.25 -23.09 -21.69
CA SER A 447 -7.06 -23.70 -22.29
C SER A 447 -5.90 -22.73 -22.52
N PHE A 448 -6.17 -21.43 -22.67
CA PHE A 448 -5.13 -20.41 -22.85
C PHE A 448 -5.56 -19.06 -22.28
N ALA A 449 -4.57 -18.22 -22.03
CA ALA A 449 -4.74 -16.81 -21.73
C ALA A 449 -3.88 -15.98 -22.68
N THR A 450 -4.37 -14.82 -23.10
CA THR A 450 -3.60 -13.89 -23.94
C THR A 450 -3.74 -12.46 -23.42
N VAL A 451 -2.59 -11.80 -23.29
CA VAL A 451 -2.47 -10.39 -22.90
C VAL A 451 -2.19 -9.58 -24.17
N HIS A 452 -3.00 -8.57 -24.43
CA HIS A 452 -2.91 -7.75 -25.64
C HIS A 452 -3.41 -6.32 -25.40
N SER A 453 -3.16 -5.43 -26.37
CA SER A 453 -3.62 -4.03 -26.34
C SER A 453 -3.20 -3.28 -25.07
N CYS A 454 -1.92 -3.38 -24.71
CA CYS A 454 -1.38 -2.69 -23.54
C CYS A 454 -1.20 -1.19 -23.78
N VAL A 455 -1.52 -0.40 -22.76
CA VAL A 455 -1.29 1.05 -22.69
C VAL A 455 -0.44 1.35 -21.46
N MET A 456 0.55 2.22 -21.61
CA MET A 456 1.38 2.67 -20.50
C MET A 456 0.67 3.78 -19.74
N GLY A 457 0.79 3.79 -18.42
CA GLY A 457 0.18 4.78 -17.55
C GLY A 457 0.77 4.78 -16.14
N ARG A 458 0.15 5.55 -15.25
CA ARG A 458 0.51 5.59 -13.84
C ARG A 458 0.06 4.34 -13.09
N PRO A 459 0.74 3.96 -12.00
CA PRO A 459 0.28 2.93 -11.08
C PRO A 459 -1.11 3.19 -10.49
N SER A 460 -1.55 4.45 -10.39
CA SER A 460 -2.89 4.81 -9.91
C SER A 460 -3.97 4.76 -11.00
N SER A 461 -3.60 4.64 -12.28
CA SER A 461 -4.57 4.59 -13.38
C SER A 461 -5.28 3.24 -13.43
N THR A 462 -6.59 3.27 -13.66
CA THR A 462 -7.44 2.08 -13.86
C THR A 462 -8.13 2.06 -15.23
N ASN A 463 -7.97 3.12 -16.03
CA ASN A 463 -8.63 3.25 -17.33
C ASN A 463 -7.67 2.89 -18.47
N LEU A 464 -8.20 2.15 -19.45
CA LEU A 464 -7.60 1.88 -20.76
C LEU A 464 -7.87 3.01 -21.76
#